data_AF-A0A7J2TIN8-F1
#
_entry.id   AF-A0A7J2TIN8-F1
#
_cell.length_a   1.000
_cell.length_b   1.000
_cell.length_c   1.000
_cell.angle_alpha   90.00
_cell.angle_beta   90.00
_cell.angle_gamma   90.00
#
_symmetry.space_group_name_H-M   'P 1'
#
loop_
_entity.id
_entity.type
_entity.pdbx_description
1 polymer ?
#
loop_
_entity_poly.entity_id
_entity_poly.type
_entity_poly.pdbx_seq_one_letter_code
_entity_poly.pdbx_strand_id
1 'polypeptide(L)'
;MKILAVFGRAESYEEANFEIGDSVFSTRFVTEALRRYFGNGAEVLIFAPSSLLELYGGIKGFESKLKEKGHKGFRIFEIPSLGNWAKFSDVVASIFLKLVEERPENIIVNITTGLNIYTFALVDAVRRYAAYKQFERILQGGVFEVKVASHPPPKTSEVLKVELYDLPVMTFFSFPETDLDKLYE
;
A
#
# COMPACT_ATOMS: atom_id res chain seq x y z
N MET A 1 5.12 0.60 11.84
CA MET A 1 4.83 -0.05 10.52
C MET A 1 3.77 0.77 9.81
N LYS A 2 3.85 0.95 8.49
CA LYS A 2 2.88 1.73 7.72
C LYS A 2 2.11 0.81 6.77
N ILE A 3 0.78 0.83 6.84
CA ILE A 3 -0.12 0.12 5.93
C ILE A 3 -0.64 1.14 4.92
N LEU A 4 -0.34 0.92 3.65
CA LEU A 4 -0.71 1.80 2.55
C LEU A 4 -1.88 1.20 1.80
N ALA A 5 -2.90 1.99 1.50
CA ALA A 5 -4.05 1.51 0.71
C ALA A 5 -4.58 2.60 -0.20
N VAL A 6 -5.19 2.19 -1.31
CA VAL A 6 -6.08 3.05 -2.10
C VAL A 6 -7.51 2.63 -1.85
N PHE A 7 -8.37 3.58 -1.52
CA PHE A 7 -9.78 3.32 -1.29
C PHE A 7 -10.64 3.84 -2.45
N GLY A 8 -11.75 3.13 -2.69
CA GLY A 8 -12.85 3.57 -3.54
C GLY A 8 -13.97 4.17 -2.69
N ARG A 9 -15.20 4.07 -3.19
CA ARG A 9 -16.38 4.59 -2.50
C ARG A 9 -16.56 3.91 -1.14
N ALA A 10 -16.77 4.69 -0.08
CA ALA A 10 -16.95 4.17 1.26
C ALA A 10 -18.17 3.22 1.35
N GLU A 11 -19.20 3.46 0.55
CA GLU A 11 -20.44 2.69 0.53
C GLU A 11 -20.23 1.22 0.15
N SER A 12 -19.24 0.89 -0.69
CA SER A 12 -19.04 -0.49 -1.16
C SER A 12 -18.35 -1.42 -0.17
N TYR A 13 -17.85 -0.90 0.96
CA TYR A 13 -17.22 -1.73 1.99
C TYR A 13 -18.27 -2.35 2.91
N GLU A 14 -18.45 -3.65 2.74
CA GLU A 14 -19.32 -4.51 3.56
C GLU A 14 -18.49 -5.30 4.58
N GLU A 15 -19.16 -5.79 5.62
CA GLU A 15 -18.50 -6.60 6.65
C GLU A 15 -18.08 -7.95 6.07
N ALA A 16 -16.84 -8.34 6.32
CA ALA A 16 -16.27 -9.59 5.87
C ALA A 16 -15.31 -10.14 6.93
N ASN A 17 -15.12 -11.46 6.90
CA ASN A 17 -14.11 -12.13 7.71
C ASN A 17 -12.81 -12.18 6.91
N PHE A 18 -11.75 -11.58 7.46
CA PHE A 18 -10.41 -11.60 6.87
C PHE A 18 -9.53 -12.57 7.65
N GLU A 19 -8.99 -13.59 6.99
CA GLU A 19 -8.02 -14.51 7.57
C GLU A 19 -6.60 -14.02 7.22
N ILE A 20 -5.77 -13.74 8.22
CA ILE A 20 -4.37 -13.34 8.07
C ILE A 20 -3.53 -14.23 9.00
N GLY A 21 -2.70 -15.11 8.42
CA GLY A 21 -2.02 -16.16 9.18
C GLY A 21 -3.05 -17.07 9.88
N ASP A 22 -2.86 -17.34 11.17
CA ASP A 22 -3.78 -18.17 11.97
C ASP A 22 -4.92 -17.37 12.64
N SER A 23 -5.12 -16.11 12.25
CA SER A 23 -6.09 -15.20 12.87
C SER A 23 -7.19 -14.77 11.92
N VAL A 24 -8.42 -14.69 12.41
CA VAL A 24 -9.58 -14.22 11.66
C VAL A 24 -10.11 -12.92 12.27
N PHE A 25 -10.39 -11.92 11.42
CA PHE A 25 -10.85 -10.60 11.81
C PHE A 25 -12.15 -10.25 11.08
N SER A 26 -13.26 -10.08 11.82
CA SER A 26 -14.48 -9.48 11.25
C SER A 26 -14.38 -7.96 11.23
N THR A 27 -14.43 -7.38 10.04
CA THR A 27 -14.40 -5.92 9.83
C THR A 27 -14.85 -5.57 8.41
N ARG A 28 -15.19 -4.31 8.16
CA ARG A 28 -15.45 -3.80 6.79
C ARG A 28 -14.16 -3.49 6.02
N PHE A 29 -13.07 -3.31 6.75
CA PHE A 29 -11.82 -2.80 6.20
C PHE A 29 -10.68 -3.76 6.50
N VAL A 30 -10.17 -4.40 5.46
CA VAL A 30 -8.95 -5.21 5.52
C VAL A 30 -7.74 -4.48 6.10
N THR A 31 -7.63 -3.16 5.91
CA THR A 31 -6.57 -2.36 6.55
C THR A 31 -6.70 -2.35 8.08
N GLU A 32 -7.92 -2.44 8.62
CA GLU A 32 -8.16 -2.58 10.05
C GLU A 32 -7.80 -4.00 10.53
N ALA A 33 -8.10 -5.04 9.73
CA ALA A 33 -7.64 -6.41 10.01
C ALA A 33 -6.10 -6.49 10.05
N LEU A 34 -5.43 -5.92 9.04
CA LEU A 34 -3.96 -5.82 8.98
C LEU A 34 -3.41 -5.03 10.17
N ARG A 35 -4.04 -3.90 10.53
CA ARG A 35 -3.63 -3.10 11.71
C ARG A 35 -3.72 -3.92 12.99
N ARG A 36 -4.78 -4.72 13.18
CA ARG A 36 -4.92 -5.59 14.35
C ARG A 36 -3.91 -6.73 14.33
N TYR A 37 -3.67 -7.35 13.18
CA TYR A 37 -2.70 -8.43 13.01
C TYR A 37 -1.27 -8.01 13.33
N PHE A 38 -0.83 -6.85 12.83
CA PHE A 38 0.51 -6.31 13.09
C PHE A 38 0.62 -5.49 14.39
N GLY A 39 -0.48 -5.31 15.13
CA GLY A 39 -0.55 -4.59 16.40
C GLY A 39 -0.86 -3.10 16.30
N ASN A 40 -1.27 -2.52 17.44
CA ASN A 40 -1.80 -1.14 17.53
C ASN A 40 -0.82 -0.02 17.13
N GLY A 41 0.48 -0.31 16.99
CA GLY A 41 1.47 0.63 16.46
C GLY A 41 1.54 0.70 14.93
N ALA A 42 0.72 -0.06 14.22
CA ALA A 42 0.57 0.05 12.78
C ALA A 42 -0.32 1.26 12.42
N GLU A 43 0.16 2.10 11.51
CA GLU A 43 -0.56 3.28 11.02
C GLU A 43 -1.06 3.05 9.61
N VAL A 44 -2.32 3.40 9.35
CA VAL A 44 -2.91 3.29 8.01
C VAL A 44 -2.84 4.65 7.30
N LEU A 45 -2.24 4.67 6.11
CA LEU A 45 -2.27 5.81 5.19
C LEU A 45 -3.08 5.45 3.95
N ILE A 46 -4.20 6.13 3.78
CA ILE A 46 -5.13 5.95 2.66
C ILE A 46 -4.83 7.02 1.62
N PHE A 47 -4.52 6.58 0.41
CA PHE A 47 -4.42 7.45 -0.76
C PHE A 47 -5.80 7.52 -1.43
N ALA A 48 -6.36 8.73 -1.55
CA ALA A 48 -7.69 8.96 -2.09
C ALA A 48 -7.62 9.93 -3.28
N PRO A 49 -8.10 9.53 -4.48
CA PRO A 49 -8.15 10.43 -5.63
C PRO A 49 -9.01 11.67 -5.34
N SER A 50 -8.58 12.84 -5.82
CA SER A 50 -9.32 14.11 -5.63
C SER A 50 -10.79 14.03 -6.05
N SER A 51 -11.10 13.33 -7.13
CA SER A 51 -12.44 13.09 -7.66
C SER A 51 -13.29 12.21 -6.76
N LEU A 52 -12.68 11.29 -6.00
CA LEU A 52 -13.38 10.56 -4.95
C LEU A 52 -13.71 11.51 -3.81
N LEU A 53 -12.74 12.32 -3.38
CA LEU A 53 -12.91 13.26 -2.27
C LEU A 53 -13.97 14.32 -2.58
N GLU A 54 -14.05 14.81 -3.82
CA GLU A 54 -15.09 15.74 -4.28
C GLU A 54 -16.50 15.20 -4.01
N LEU A 55 -16.74 13.89 -4.19
CA LEU A 55 -18.05 13.26 -3.92
C LEU A 55 -18.45 13.32 -2.44
N TYR A 56 -17.48 13.45 -1.53
CA TYR A 56 -17.72 13.53 -0.09
C TYR A 56 -17.53 14.95 0.46
N GLY A 57 -17.32 15.98 -0.37
CA GLY A 57 -17.04 17.34 0.11
C GLY A 57 -15.63 17.48 0.71
N GLY A 58 -14.67 16.72 0.20
CA GLY A 58 -13.25 16.76 0.57
C GLY A 58 -12.84 15.71 1.60
N ILE A 59 -11.60 15.82 2.08
CA ILE A 59 -10.98 14.86 3.02
C ILE A 59 -11.84 14.64 4.26
N LYS A 60 -12.37 15.70 4.88
CA LYS A 60 -13.13 15.60 6.14
C LYS A 60 -14.43 14.80 5.98
N GLY A 61 -15.13 14.99 4.87
CA GLY A 61 -16.37 14.24 4.64
C GLY A 61 -16.09 12.78 4.32
N PHE A 62 -15.04 12.48 3.55
CA PHE A 62 -14.63 11.10 3.31
C PHE A 62 -14.15 10.42 4.61
N GLU A 63 -13.37 11.13 5.42
CA GLU A 63 -12.93 10.67 6.73
C GLU A 63 -14.11 10.36 7.67
N SER A 64 -15.09 11.27 7.76
CA SER A 64 -16.31 11.04 8.55
C SER A 64 -17.02 9.78 8.07
N LYS A 65 -17.13 9.58 6.76
CA LYS A 65 -17.83 8.42 6.20
C LYS A 65 -17.13 7.10 6.53
N LEU A 66 -15.81 7.06 6.47
CA LEU A 66 -15.04 5.88 6.88
C LEU A 66 -15.16 5.61 8.38
N LYS A 67 -15.15 6.66 9.22
CA LYS A 67 -15.36 6.55 10.67
C LYS A 67 -16.76 6.06 11.03
N GLU A 68 -17.80 6.56 10.36
CA GLU A 68 -19.19 6.07 10.50
C GLU A 68 -19.28 4.57 10.23
N LYS A 69 -18.54 4.08 9.23
CA LYS A 69 -18.44 2.64 8.91
C LYS A 69 -17.53 1.84 9.84
N GLY A 70 -16.89 2.49 10.82
CA GLY A 70 -16.08 1.85 11.85
C GLY A 70 -14.59 1.74 11.55
N HIS A 71 -14.08 2.44 10.52
CA HIS A 71 -12.62 2.53 10.29
C HIS A 71 -11.97 3.37 11.39
N LYS A 72 -10.80 2.95 11.88
CA LYS A 72 -10.07 3.59 12.98
C LYS A 72 -8.58 3.66 12.67
N GLY A 73 -7.90 4.66 13.24
CA GLY A 73 -6.44 4.75 13.20
C GLY A 73 -5.87 4.95 11.79
N PHE A 74 -6.47 5.84 10.99
CA PHE A 74 -6.05 6.12 9.63
C PHE A 74 -5.82 7.62 9.37
N ARG A 75 -5.00 7.91 8.37
CA ARG A 75 -4.83 9.24 7.76
C ARG A 75 -5.16 9.15 6.29
N ILE A 76 -5.65 10.24 5.71
CA ILE A 76 -5.93 10.34 4.27
C ILE A 76 -4.90 11.29 3.65
N PHE A 77 -4.39 10.92 2.50
CA PHE A 77 -3.62 11.79 1.61
C PHE A 77 -4.33 11.84 0.26
N GLU A 78 -4.59 13.06 -0.20
CA GLU A 78 -5.18 13.31 -1.51
C GLU A 78 -4.14 13.06 -2.61
N ILE A 79 -4.54 12.32 -3.64
CA ILE A 79 -3.75 12.13 -4.86
C ILE A 79 -4.50 12.70 -6.07
N PRO A 80 -3.79 13.12 -7.13
CA PRO A 80 -4.44 13.59 -8.35
C PRO A 80 -5.35 12.54 -8.97
N SER A 81 -6.45 12.97 -9.58
CA SER A 81 -7.33 12.08 -10.35
C SER A 81 -6.92 12.00 -11.81
N LEU A 82 -6.87 10.78 -12.33
CA LEU A 82 -6.53 10.53 -13.73
C LEU A 82 -7.63 11.01 -14.68
N GLY A 83 -7.22 11.60 -15.81
CA GLY A 83 -8.08 11.91 -16.95
C GLY A 83 -8.30 13.40 -17.23
N ASN A 84 -8.14 14.29 -16.24
CA ASN A 84 -8.29 15.74 -16.46
C ASN A 84 -6.98 16.38 -16.93
N TRP A 85 -6.04 16.55 -16.01
CA TRP A 85 -4.71 17.11 -16.27
C TRP A 85 -3.60 16.18 -15.78
N ALA A 86 -3.90 15.32 -14.80
CA ALA A 86 -2.95 14.41 -14.21
C ALA A 86 -2.84 13.13 -15.03
N LYS A 87 -1.58 12.76 -15.29
CA LYS A 87 -1.17 11.49 -15.88
C LYS A 87 -0.90 10.48 -14.78
N PHE A 88 -0.78 9.21 -15.17
CA PHE A 88 -0.38 8.12 -14.26
C PHE A 88 0.91 8.44 -13.50
N SER A 89 1.91 9.02 -14.19
CA SER A 89 3.18 9.44 -13.59
C SER A 89 2.99 10.47 -12.48
N ASP A 90 2.00 11.34 -12.57
CA ASP A 90 1.77 12.41 -11.60
C ASP A 90 1.18 11.84 -10.30
N VAL A 91 0.31 10.83 -10.43
CA VAL A 91 -0.21 10.05 -9.29
C VAL A 91 0.93 9.29 -8.62
N VAL A 92 1.75 8.58 -9.39
CA VAL A 92 2.92 7.85 -8.87
C VAL A 92 3.88 8.81 -8.16
N ALA A 93 4.19 9.95 -8.76
CA ALA A 93 5.08 10.96 -8.18
C ALA A 93 4.53 11.53 -6.88
N SER A 94 3.23 11.84 -6.83
CA SER A 94 2.56 12.33 -5.62
C SER A 94 2.66 11.34 -4.46
N ILE A 95 2.37 10.05 -4.71
CA ILE A 95 2.50 8.98 -3.70
C ILE A 95 3.96 8.83 -3.28
N PHE A 96 4.90 8.79 -4.22
CA PHE A 96 6.33 8.64 -3.95
C PHE A 96 6.87 9.79 -3.08
N LEU A 97 6.55 11.04 -3.42
CA LEU A 97 6.96 12.21 -2.64
C LEU A 97 6.41 12.15 -1.22
N LYS A 98 5.17 11.68 -1.04
CA LYS A 98 4.61 11.49 0.30
C LYS A 98 5.36 10.42 1.11
N LEU A 99 5.82 9.35 0.46
CA LEU A 99 6.64 8.33 1.13
C LEU A 99 8.04 8.87 1.49
N VAL A 100 8.64 9.70 0.62
CA VAL A 100 9.92 10.38 0.92
C VAL A 100 9.77 11.33 2.12
N GLU A 101 8.63 12.00 2.27
CA GLU A 101 8.34 12.87 3.42
C GLU A 101 8.15 12.06 4.72
N GLU A 102 7.32 11.00 4.68
CA GLU A 102 6.98 10.21 5.88
C GLU A 102 8.12 9.24 6.30
N ARG A 103 9.04 8.95 5.38
CA ARG A 103 10.18 8.03 5.54
C ARG A 103 9.84 6.72 6.26
N PRO A 104 8.76 5.99 5.91
CA PRO A 104 8.41 4.75 6.60
C PRO A 104 9.51 3.70 6.44
N GLU A 105 9.78 2.99 7.53
CA GLU A 105 10.82 1.96 7.60
C GLU A 105 10.31 0.53 7.36
N ASN A 106 8.99 0.32 7.49
CA ASN A 106 8.32 -0.96 7.26
C ASN A 106 6.99 -0.70 6.57
N ILE A 107 6.77 -1.29 5.39
CA ILE A 107 5.59 -1.01 4.55
C ILE A 107 4.82 -2.30 4.27
N ILE A 108 3.50 -2.23 4.45
CA ILE A 108 2.53 -3.18 3.90
C ILE A 108 1.70 -2.44 2.84
N VAL A 109 1.74 -2.88 1.60
CA VAL A 109 0.91 -2.35 0.51
C VAL A 109 -0.34 -3.21 0.39
N ASN A 110 -1.50 -2.63 0.70
CA ASN A 110 -2.78 -3.32 0.62
C ASN A 110 -3.42 -3.13 -0.76
N ILE A 111 -3.51 -4.20 -1.54
CA ILE A 111 -4.12 -4.21 -2.90
C ILE A 111 -5.45 -4.97 -2.96
N THR A 112 -5.92 -5.46 -1.80
CA THR A 112 -7.18 -6.21 -1.63
C THR A 112 -8.44 -5.43 -1.97
N THR A 113 -8.41 -4.09 -1.90
CA THR A 113 -9.59 -3.24 -2.15
C THR A 113 -9.89 -3.02 -3.63
N GLY A 114 -9.17 -3.70 -4.53
CA GLY A 114 -9.42 -3.75 -5.97
C GLY A 114 -8.19 -3.44 -6.81
N LEU A 115 -8.10 -4.06 -7.98
CA LEU A 115 -7.06 -3.81 -8.99
C LEU A 115 -7.50 -2.66 -9.90
N ASN A 116 -7.52 -1.45 -9.35
CA ASN A 116 -7.71 -0.24 -10.16
C ASN A 116 -6.36 0.42 -10.46
N ILE A 117 -6.37 1.37 -11.40
CA ILE A 117 -5.17 2.09 -11.84
C ILE A 117 -4.42 2.80 -10.70
N TYR A 118 -5.11 3.26 -9.67
CA TYR A 118 -4.49 3.90 -8.50
C TYR A 118 -3.78 2.88 -7.60
N THR A 119 -4.30 1.65 -7.48
CA THR A 119 -3.62 0.54 -6.82
C THR A 119 -2.30 0.21 -7.53
N PHE A 120 -2.30 0.20 -8.87
CA PHE A 120 -1.05 0.06 -9.65
C PHE A 120 -0.09 1.23 -9.42
N ALA A 121 -0.60 2.47 -9.37
CA ALA A 121 0.21 3.65 -9.08
C ALA A 121 0.85 3.57 -7.69
N LEU A 122 0.12 3.07 -6.69
CA LEU A 122 0.63 2.84 -5.34
C LEU A 122 1.77 1.82 -5.35
N VAL A 123 1.60 0.68 -6.02
CA VAL A 123 2.66 -0.35 -6.11
C VAL A 123 3.90 0.19 -6.83
N ASP A 124 3.74 0.94 -7.93
CA ASP A 124 4.88 1.55 -8.65
C ASP A 124 5.62 2.59 -7.79
N ALA A 125 4.88 3.45 -7.10
CA ALA A 125 5.45 4.44 -6.20
C ALA A 125 6.21 3.79 -5.03
N VAL A 126 5.65 2.73 -4.44
CA VAL A 126 6.30 1.99 -3.36
C VAL A 126 7.55 1.25 -3.86
N ARG A 127 7.51 0.67 -5.06
CA ARG A 127 8.69 0.05 -5.68
C ARG A 127 9.82 1.07 -5.86
N ARG A 128 9.51 2.28 -6.34
CA ARG A 128 10.49 3.38 -6.47
C ARG A 128 11.02 3.83 -5.10
N TYR A 129 10.16 3.94 -4.11
CA TYR A 129 10.56 4.29 -2.74
C TYR A 129 11.45 3.23 -2.12
N ALA A 130 11.14 1.94 -2.30
CA ALA A 130 11.99 0.85 -1.84
C ALA A 130 13.37 0.87 -2.51
N ALA A 131 13.44 1.14 -3.82
CA ALA A 131 14.71 1.31 -4.52
C ALA A 131 15.49 2.53 -3.97
N TYR A 132 14.81 3.66 -3.75
CA TYR A 132 15.38 4.84 -3.09
C TYR A 132 15.97 4.51 -1.70
N LYS A 133 15.24 3.76 -0.86
CA LYS A 133 15.72 3.33 0.46
C LYS A 133 16.90 2.35 0.39
N GLN A 134 16.92 1.46 -0.61
CA GLN A 134 18.07 0.59 -0.85
C GLN A 134 19.30 1.42 -1.25
N PHE A 135 19.14 2.44 -2.10
CA PHE A 135 20.25 3.34 -2.45
C PHE A 135 20.77 4.15 -1.24
N GLU A 136 19.89 4.66 -0.38
CA GLU A 136 20.32 5.33 0.87
C GLU A 136 21.17 4.42 1.77
N ARG A 137 20.95 3.10 1.70
CA ARG A 137 21.61 2.08 2.52
C ARG A 137 22.73 1.34 1.79
N ILE A 138 23.10 1.75 0.59
CA ILE A 138 24.00 1.00 -0.29
C ILE A 138 25.36 0.69 0.38
N LEU A 139 25.85 1.61 1.22
CA LEU A 139 27.10 1.45 1.96
C LEU A 139 26.93 0.75 3.32
N GLN A 140 25.72 0.71 3.86
CA GLN A 140 25.44 0.23 5.21
C GLN A 140 25.12 -1.26 5.25
N GLY A 141 24.79 -1.85 4.09
CA GLY A 141 24.23 -3.20 4.03
C GLY A 141 22.79 -3.22 4.58
N GLY A 142 21.91 -3.97 3.92
CA GLY A 142 20.55 -4.15 4.39
C GLY A 142 19.52 -4.09 3.27
N VAL A 143 18.53 -4.97 3.37
CA VAL A 143 17.39 -5.02 2.46
C VAL A 143 16.27 -4.17 3.05
N PHE A 144 15.69 -3.30 2.24
CA PHE A 144 14.43 -2.63 2.59
C PHE A 144 13.28 -3.54 2.17
N GLU A 145 12.59 -4.12 3.14
CA GLU A 145 11.50 -5.06 2.90
C GLU A 145 10.15 -4.33 2.77
N VAL A 146 9.40 -4.73 1.76
CA VAL A 146 8.02 -4.29 1.53
C VAL A 146 7.19 -5.54 1.32
N LYS A 147 6.04 -5.64 2.00
CA LYS A 147 5.07 -6.71 1.75
C LYS A 147 3.85 -6.17 1.03
N VAL A 148 3.24 -7.00 0.20
CA VAL A 148 1.97 -6.76 -0.47
C VAL A 148 0.93 -7.67 0.15
N ALA A 149 -0.15 -7.08 0.65
CA ALA A 149 -1.33 -7.81 1.11
C ALA A 149 -2.34 -7.91 -0.04
N SER A 150 -2.71 -9.13 -0.41
CA SER A 150 -3.70 -9.44 -1.44
C SER A 150 -4.62 -10.57 -0.99
N HIS A 151 -5.79 -10.73 -1.61
CA HIS A 151 -6.62 -11.91 -1.44
C HIS A 151 -6.83 -12.58 -2.80
N PRO A 152 -6.86 -13.92 -2.88
CA PRO A 152 -7.30 -14.60 -4.08
C PRO A 152 -8.79 -14.29 -4.34
N PRO A 153 -9.30 -14.47 -5.57
CA PRO A 153 -10.72 -14.27 -5.86
C PRO A 153 -11.58 -15.02 -4.83
N PRO A 154 -12.64 -14.40 -4.28
CA PRO A 154 -13.45 -15.05 -3.27
C PRO A 154 -13.97 -16.38 -3.80
N LYS A 155 -13.62 -17.48 -3.12
CA LYS A 155 -14.37 -18.74 -3.26
C LYS A 155 -15.66 -18.59 -2.44
N THR A 156 -16.68 -19.33 -2.83
CA THR A 156 -18.08 -19.27 -2.37
C THR A 156 -18.32 -19.38 -0.85
N SER A 157 -17.29 -19.49 -0.01
CA SER A 157 -17.40 -19.64 1.46
C SER A 157 -16.67 -18.52 2.21
N GLU A 158 -17.43 -17.47 2.53
CA GLU A 158 -17.43 -16.54 3.70
C GLU A 158 -16.16 -16.03 4.41
N VAL A 159 -14.95 -16.47 4.07
CA VAL A 159 -13.70 -15.97 4.65
C VAL A 159 -12.71 -15.58 3.55
N LEU A 160 -12.31 -14.31 3.56
CA LEU A 160 -11.33 -13.75 2.63
C LEU A 160 -9.94 -13.96 3.19
N LYS A 161 -9.22 -14.94 2.65
CA LYS A 161 -7.82 -15.17 3.00
C LYS A 161 -6.93 -14.06 2.46
N VAL A 162 -6.27 -13.33 3.34
CA VAL A 162 -5.33 -12.26 3.02
C VAL A 162 -3.92 -12.81 3.14
N GLU A 163 -3.25 -12.89 2.00
CA GLU A 163 -1.90 -13.41 1.88
C GLU A 163 -0.91 -12.25 1.75
N LEU A 164 0.29 -12.45 2.34
CA LEU A 164 1.37 -11.48 2.36
C LEU A 164 2.49 -11.99 1.46
N TYR A 165 2.87 -11.17 0.50
CA TYR A 165 3.93 -11.46 -0.47
C TYR A 165 5.04 -10.44 -0.35
N ASP A 166 6.30 -10.86 -0.43
CA ASP A 166 7.39 -9.89 -0.51
C ASP A 166 7.33 -9.20 -1.89
N LEU A 167 7.45 -7.87 -1.91
CA LEU A 167 7.57 -7.11 -3.14
C LEU A 167 9.04 -7.16 -3.58
N PRO A 168 9.39 -7.90 -4.65
CA PRO A 168 10.76 -7.94 -5.10
C PRO A 168 11.15 -6.59 -5.68
N VAL A 169 12.15 -5.96 -5.07
CA VAL A 169 12.73 -4.71 -5.55
C VAL A 169 14.20 -4.98 -5.80
N MET A 170 14.54 -5.23 -7.07
CA MET A 170 15.92 -5.29 -7.50
C MET A 170 16.41 -3.87 -7.75
N THR A 171 17.42 -3.45 -7.00
CA THR A 171 18.28 -2.33 -7.39
C THR A 171 19.16 -2.78 -8.55
N PHE A 172 19.43 -1.89 -9.50
CA PHE A 172 20.26 -2.14 -10.69
C PHE A 172 21.67 -2.70 -10.38
N PHE A 173 22.09 -2.69 -9.11
CA PHE A 173 23.36 -3.23 -8.62
C PHE A 173 23.27 -4.62 -8.00
N SER A 174 22.21 -5.40 -8.25
CA SER A 174 22.39 -6.86 -8.28
C SER A 174 23.28 -7.16 -9.49
N PHE A 175 24.58 -6.87 -9.36
CA PHE A 175 25.56 -7.37 -10.30
C PHE A 175 25.28 -8.88 -10.39
N PRO A 176 25.15 -9.47 -11.60
CA PRO A 176 25.29 -10.91 -11.71
C PRO A 176 26.58 -11.25 -10.95
N GLU A 177 26.60 -12.34 -10.17
CA GLU A 177 27.82 -12.79 -9.49
C GLU A 177 28.96 -12.79 -10.50
N THR A 178 29.72 -11.70 -10.50
CA THR A 178 30.76 -11.48 -11.47
C THR A 178 31.97 -11.96 -10.74
N ASP A 179 32.36 -13.17 -11.08
CA ASP A 179 33.64 -13.73 -10.69
C ASP A 179 34.73 -12.77 -11.18
N LEU A 180 35.16 -11.85 -10.30
CA LEU A 180 36.09 -10.76 -10.64
C LEU A 180 37.43 -11.32 -11.13
N ASP A 181 37.73 -12.58 -10.78
CA ASP A 181 38.92 -13.29 -11.20
C ASP A 181 38.90 -13.62 -12.71
N LYS A 182 37.71 -13.68 -13.35
CA LYS A 182 37.56 -13.92 -14.80
C LYS A 182 37.65 -12.66 -15.66
N LEU A 183 37.75 -11.47 -15.06
CA LEU A 183 37.88 -10.21 -15.81
C LEU A 183 39.34 -9.90 -16.20
N TYR A 184 40.31 -10.66 -15.68
CA TYR A 184 41.74 -10.47 -15.91
C TYR A 184 42.45 -11.67 -16.57
N GLU A 185 41.69 -12.63 -17.10
CA GLU A 185 42.18 -13.68 -18.03
C GLU A 185 41.95 -13.27 -19.49
#